data_AF-A0A377AZU0-F1
#
_entry.id   AF-A0A377AZU0-F1
#
_cell.length_a   1.000
_cell.length_b   1.000
_cell.length_c   1.000
_cell.angle_alpha   90.00
_cell.angle_beta   90.00
_cell.angle_gamma   90.00
#
_symmetry.space_group_name_H-M   'P 1'
#
loop_
_entity.id
_entity.type
_entity.pdbx_description
1 polymer ?
#
loop_
_entity_poly.entity_id
_entity_poly.type
_entity_poly.pdbx_seq_one_letter_code
_entity_poly.pdbx_strand_id
1 'polypeptide(L)'
;MLYSMKVHPPLWRAGLRQNFRIFQNEDIKSILGTMLQENGVTEWSPLFSEPHPSREFCVQYGETDYDFLCRMAAEEGIFFYEEHAYKSTDQSLVLCDTVRHLPESFEIPWNPNTRTEVSTLCISQFRYSAQIRPSSVVTKDYTFKRPGWAGRFEQEGQHQDYQRTQYEVYDYPGRFKSAHGQNFARWQMDGWRNNAETARGMGRSPEIWPGRRIVLTGHPQANLNREWQVVASELHGEQPQAVPGRQGAGTALENHFAVIPADRTWRPQPLLKPLVDGPQSAVVTGPAGEESSATNMVACG
;
A
#
# COMPACT_ATOMS: atom_id res chain seq x y z
N MET A 1 23.01 23.14 -23.94
CA MET A 1 21.86 23.41 -23.05
C MET A 1 21.53 22.11 -22.34
N LEU A 2 21.41 22.12 -21.00
CA LEU A 2 21.03 20.94 -20.21
C LEU A 2 19.53 21.05 -19.91
N TYR A 3 18.79 19.96 -20.09
CA TYR A 3 17.37 19.87 -19.76
C TYR A 3 17.16 18.87 -18.61
N SER A 4 16.14 19.11 -17.80
CA SER A 4 15.71 18.19 -16.73
C SER A 4 14.19 18.02 -16.81
N MET A 5 13.72 16.79 -16.68
CA MET A 5 12.30 16.43 -16.71
C MET A 5 11.99 15.48 -15.55
N LYS A 6 10.83 15.66 -14.90
CA LYS A 6 10.26 14.71 -13.94
C LYS A 6 9.00 14.11 -14.55
N VAL A 7 8.91 12.78 -14.53
CA VAL A 7 7.75 12.04 -15.02
C VAL A 7 7.08 11.40 -13.82
N HIS A 8 5.76 11.55 -13.73
CA HIS A 8 4.94 11.00 -12.67
C HIS A 8 3.86 10.10 -13.27
N PRO A 9 3.41 9.04 -12.56
CA PRO A 9 2.29 8.22 -13.01
C PRO A 9 0.99 9.04 -13.04
N PRO A 10 -0.01 8.63 -13.84
CA PRO A 10 -1.31 9.30 -13.89
C PRO A 10 -1.94 9.56 -12.51
N LEU A 11 -1.80 8.59 -11.58
CA LEU A 11 -2.32 8.67 -10.20
C LEU A 11 -1.77 9.86 -9.40
N TRP A 12 -0.55 10.34 -9.71
CA TRP A 12 0.07 11.46 -9.01
C TRP A 12 -0.79 12.73 -9.05
N ARG A 13 -1.59 12.92 -10.12
CA ARG A 13 -2.50 14.07 -10.27
C ARG A 13 -3.59 14.10 -9.20
N ALA A 14 -3.94 12.96 -8.59
CA ALA A 14 -4.87 12.89 -7.47
C ALA A 14 -4.38 13.65 -6.22
N GLY A 15 -3.07 13.91 -6.11
CA GLY A 15 -2.50 14.75 -5.04
C GLY A 15 -2.67 16.26 -5.28
N LEU A 16 -3.14 16.68 -6.46
CA LEU A 16 -3.31 18.09 -6.82
C LEU A 16 -4.74 18.60 -6.62
N ARG A 17 -5.68 17.72 -6.27
CA ARG A 17 -7.09 18.06 -6.06
C ARG A 17 -7.51 17.66 -4.65
N GLN A 18 -8.19 18.57 -3.96
CA GLN A 18 -8.74 18.41 -2.61
C GLN A 18 -10.25 18.62 -2.65
N ASN A 19 -11.01 17.81 -1.92
CA ASN A 19 -12.47 17.80 -2.04
C ASN A 19 -13.20 17.46 -0.72
N PHE A 20 -14.51 17.73 -0.72
CA PHE A 20 -15.49 17.28 0.25
C PHE A 20 -16.60 16.52 -0.48
N ARG A 21 -16.74 15.22 -0.22
CA ARG A 21 -17.77 14.39 -0.88
C ARG A 21 -18.22 13.24 -0.01
N ILE A 22 -19.42 12.74 -0.31
CA ILE A 22 -20.06 11.63 0.38
C ILE A 22 -20.27 10.50 -0.62
N PHE A 23 -19.87 9.29 -0.23
CA PHE A 23 -20.24 8.03 -0.88
C PHE A 23 -21.23 7.29 0.01
N GLN A 24 -22.30 6.76 -0.58
CA GLN A 24 -23.37 6.08 0.15
C GLN A 24 -23.64 4.71 -0.45
N ASN A 25 -23.60 3.67 0.40
CA ASN A 25 -23.81 2.28 0.01
C ASN A 25 -22.87 1.80 -1.11
N GLU A 26 -21.62 2.27 -1.09
CA GLU A 26 -20.60 1.89 -2.08
C GLU A 26 -19.53 1.01 -1.45
N ASP A 27 -19.03 0.05 -2.23
CA ASP A 27 -17.86 -0.75 -1.86
C ASP A 27 -16.55 -0.02 -2.19
N ILE A 28 -15.45 -0.55 -1.64
CA ILE A 28 -14.12 0.06 -1.85
C ILE A 28 -13.74 0.12 -3.32
N LYS A 29 -14.12 -0.89 -4.11
CA LYS A 29 -13.80 -0.93 -5.54
C LYS A 29 -14.47 0.24 -6.28
N SER A 30 -15.73 0.52 -5.97
CA SER A 30 -16.50 1.61 -6.57
C SER A 30 -15.92 2.96 -6.15
N ILE A 31 -15.68 3.16 -4.85
CA ILE A 31 -15.09 4.40 -4.31
C ILE A 31 -13.74 4.70 -4.96
N LEU A 32 -12.83 3.71 -4.98
CA LEU A 32 -11.51 3.86 -5.61
C LEU A 32 -11.63 4.07 -7.11
N GLY A 33 -12.54 3.35 -7.78
CA GLY A 33 -12.82 3.52 -9.20
C GLY A 33 -13.24 4.94 -9.57
N THR A 34 -14.11 5.58 -8.78
CA THR A 34 -14.49 6.98 -8.96
C THR A 34 -13.27 7.91 -8.81
N MET A 35 -12.41 7.68 -7.80
CA MET A 35 -11.20 8.50 -7.61
C MET A 35 -10.22 8.38 -8.78
N LEU A 36 -10.04 7.16 -9.29
CA LEU A 36 -9.15 6.87 -10.42
C LEU A 36 -9.69 7.48 -11.71
N GLN A 37 -10.97 7.29 -12.00
CA GLN A 37 -11.62 7.81 -13.21
C GLN A 37 -11.54 9.33 -13.28
N GLU A 38 -11.89 10.02 -12.19
CA GLU A 38 -11.89 11.49 -12.16
C GLU A 38 -10.48 12.09 -12.30
N ASN A 39 -9.44 11.35 -11.90
CA ASN A 39 -8.04 11.75 -12.05
C ASN A 39 -7.38 11.25 -13.35
N GLY A 40 -8.18 10.67 -14.25
CA GLY A 40 -7.73 10.22 -15.57
C GLY A 40 -6.78 9.03 -15.50
N VAL A 41 -6.94 8.15 -14.51
CA VAL A 41 -6.32 6.82 -14.47
C VAL A 41 -7.29 5.86 -15.17
N THR A 42 -6.99 5.53 -16.42
CA THR A 42 -7.92 4.78 -17.29
C THR A 42 -7.76 3.27 -17.19
N GLU A 43 -6.53 2.79 -17.05
CA GLU A 43 -6.21 1.37 -16.93
C GLU A 43 -5.87 1.04 -15.48
N TRP A 44 -6.69 0.18 -14.86
CA TRP A 44 -6.43 -0.31 -13.52
C TRP A 44 -7.11 -1.66 -13.25
N SER A 45 -6.56 -2.43 -12.31
CA SER A 45 -7.03 -3.78 -11.97
C SER A 45 -7.24 -3.95 -10.46
N PRO A 46 -8.48 -4.18 -9.99
CA PRO A 46 -8.75 -4.58 -8.62
C PRO A 46 -8.63 -6.10 -8.47
N LEU A 47 -7.55 -6.56 -7.86
CA LEU A 47 -7.28 -7.97 -7.56
C LEU A 47 -7.48 -8.21 -6.07
N PHE A 48 -8.73 -8.50 -5.67
CA PHE A 48 -9.12 -8.70 -4.27
C PHE A 48 -9.53 -10.16 -4.04
N SER A 49 -8.92 -10.80 -3.05
CA SER A 49 -9.23 -12.17 -2.60
C SER A 49 -10.18 -12.19 -1.41
N GLU A 50 -10.27 -11.11 -0.65
CA GLU A 50 -11.09 -10.98 0.56
C GLU A 50 -12.36 -10.16 0.31
N PRO A 51 -13.44 -10.39 1.08
CA PRO A 51 -14.65 -9.60 0.95
C PRO A 51 -14.46 -8.18 1.51
N HIS A 52 -14.74 -7.19 0.67
CA HIS A 52 -14.78 -5.77 1.01
C HIS A 52 -16.23 -5.25 0.93
N PRO A 53 -17.04 -5.41 2.00
CA PRO A 53 -18.45 -5.08 1.98
C PRO A 53 -18.68 -3.58 1.79
N SER A 54 -19.82 -3.24 1.18
CA SER A 54 -20.22 -1.85 0.97
C SER A 54 -20.32 -1.09 2.28
N ARG A 55 -19.89 0.18 2.23
CA ARG A 55 -19.98 1.12 3.34
C ARG A 55 -21.29 1.89 3.21
N GLU A 56 -22.11 1.86 4.27
CA GLU A 56 -23.36 2.64 4.31
C GLU A 56 -23.09 4.14 4.07
N PHE A 57 -21.98 4.65 4.62
CA PHE A 57 -21.60 6.06 4.54
C PHE A 57 -20.07 6.20 4.61
N CYS A 58 -19.48 6.92 3.66
CA CYS A 58 -18.05 7.23 3.63
C CYS A 58 -17.84 8.67 3.14
N VAL A 59 -16.92 9.39 3.76
CA VAL A 59 -16.67 10.81 3.47
C VAL A 59 -15.20 11.02 3.16
N GLN A 60 -14.93 11.75 2.07
CA GLN A 60 -13.67 12.47 1.88
C GLN A 60 -13.88 13.86 2.47
N TYR A 61 -13.10 14.23 3.49
CA TYR A 61 -13.32 15.47 4.24
C TYR A 61 -12.06 16.33 4.21
N GLY A 62 -11.98 17.24 3.25
CA GLY A 62 -10.90 18.23 3.19
C GLY A 62 -9.51 17.63 2.98
N GLU A 63 -9.42 16.43 2.42
CA GLU A 63 -8.17 15.72 2.09
C GLU A 63 -8.02 15.63 0.56
N THR A 64 -6.79 15.46 0.05
CA THR A 64 -6.59 15.27 -1.39
C THR A 64 -7.21 13.95 -1.86
N ASP A 65 -7.52 13.80 -3.15
CA ASP A 65 -8.05 12.52 -3.63
C ASP A 65 -7.02 11.39 -3.45
N TYR A 66 -5.73 11.71 -3.54
CA TYR A 66 -4.66 10.75 -3.27
C TYR A 66 -4.64 10.34 -1.80
N ASP A 67 -4.71 11.29 -0.87
CA ASP A 67 -4.72 10.99 0.58
C ASP A 67 -5.97 10.17 0.95
N PHE A 68 -7.13 10.52 0.38
CA PHE A 68 -8.36 9.75 0.54
C PHE A 68 -8.19 8.32 0.02
N LEU A 69 -7.66 8.14 -1.20
CA LEU A 69 -7.40 6.83 -1.80
C LEU A 69 -6.45 6.01 -0.93
N CYS A 70 -5.33 6.59 -0.49
CA CYS A 70 -4.35 5.91 0.36
C CYS A 70 -4.95 5.50 1.71
N ARG A 71 -5.75 6.38 2.31
CA ARG A 71 -6.43 6.10 3.57
C ARG A 71 -7.46 4.98 3.42
N MET A 72 -8.28 5.03 2.39
CA MET A 72 -9.28 4.00 2.10
C MET A 72 -8.62 2.66 1.76
N ALA A 73 -7.54 2.67 0.99
CA ALA A 73 -6.75 1.47 0.71
C ALA A 73 -6.14 0.91 2.01
N ALA A 74 -5.58 1.75 2.89
CA ALA A 74 -5.03 1.30 4.16
C ALA A 74 -6.08 0.71 5.12
N GLU A 75 -7.26 1.31 5.21
CA GLU A 75 -8.38 0.77 5.99
C GLU A 75 -8.82 -0.60 5.49
N GLU A 76 -8.75 -0.85 4.18
CA GLU A 76 -9.14 -2.09 3.52
C GLU A 76 -7.95 -3.05 3.29
N GLY A 77 -6.77 -2.74 3.84
CA GLY A 77 -5.57 -3.56 3.68
C GLY A 77 -5.01 -3.63 2.25
N ILE A 78 -5.45 -2.77 1.35
CA ILE A 78 -5.05 -2.76 -0.06
C ILE A 78 -3.71 -2.03 -0.22
N PHE A 79 -2.79 -2.63 -0.98
CA PHE A 79 -1.62 -1.96 -1.53
C PHE A 79 -1.76 -1.86 -3.05
N PHE A 80 -0.95 -1.01 -3.67
CA PHE A 80 -0.99 -0.84 -5.12
C PHE A 80 0.40 -0.62 -5.71
N TYR A 81 0.55 -0.92 -7.00
CA TYR A 81 1.77 -0.71 -7.77
C TYR A 81 1.42 -0.45 -9.25
N GLU A 82 2.35 0.15 -9.99
CA GLU A 82 2.18 0.46 -11.41
C GLU A 82 2.70 -0.69 -12.28
N GLU A 83 1.84 -1.45 -12.94
CA GLU A 83 2.27 -2.43 -13.93
C GLU A 83 2.60 -1.77 -15.26
N HIS A 84 3.87 -1.82 -15.64
CA HIS A 84 4.33 -1.40 -16.96
C HIS A 84 4.23 -2.57 -17.94
N ALA A 85 3.50 -2.38 -19.04
CA ALA A 85 3.51 -3.36 -20.10
C ALA A 85 4.91 -3.45 -20.74
N TYR A 86 5.54 -4.62 -20.69
CA TYR A 86 6.79 -4.91 -21.39
C TYR A 86 6.68 -4.75 -22.93
N LYS A 87 5.46 -4.71 -23.47
CA LYS A 87 5.16 -4.73 -24.92
C LYS A 87 4.14 -3.68 -25.39
N SER A 88 3.58 -2.87 -24.49
CA SER A 88 2.69 -1.77 -24.87
C SER A 88 3.08 -0.50 -24.13
N THR A 89 2.56 0.63 -24.59
CA THR A 89 2.70 1.92 -23.90
C THR A 89 1.75 2.06 -22.71
N ASP A 90 0.96 1.02 -22.41
CA ASP A 90 -0.09 1.10 -21.42
C ASP A 90 0.51 0.82 -20.04
N GLN A 91 0.44 1.85 -19.20
CA GLN A 91 0.71 1.76 -17.78
C GLN A 91 -0.61 1.52 -17.06
N SER A 92 -0.68 0.48 -16.24
CA SER A 92 -1.88 0.10 -15.51
C SER A 92 -1.65 0.10 -14.01
N LEU A 93 -2.58 0.67 -13.24
CA LEU A 93 -2.51 0.64 -11.78
C LEU A 93 -3.11 -0.66 -11.26
N VAL A 94 -2.34 -1.46 -10.52
CA VAL A 94 -2.85 -2.69 -9.90
C VAL A 94 -3.08 -2.46 -8.42
N LEU A 95 -4.29 -2.78 -7.94
CA LEU A 95 -4.66 -2.77 -6.54
C LEU A 95 -4.81 -4.20 -6.04
N CYS A 96 -4.14 -4.54 -4.95
CA CYS A 96 -4.11 -5.89 -4.39
C CYS A 96 -4.32 -5.90 -2.88
N ASP A 97 -5.05 -6.90 -2.38
CA ASP A 97 -5.18 -7.18 -0.94
C ASP A 97 -4.30 -8.34 -0.47
N THR A 98 -3.60 -9.01 -1.40
CA THR A 98 -2.72 -10.16 -1.12
C THR A 98 -1.53 -10.20 -2.06
N VAL A 99 -0.38 -10.64 -1.52
CA VAL A 99 0.86 -10.87 -2.27
C VAL A 99 0.72 -11.91 -3.39
N ARG A 100 -0.31 -12.77 -3.33
CA ARG A 100 -0.56 -13.84 -4.31
C ARG A 100 -0.92 -13.33 -5.70
N HIS A 101 -1.40 -12.10 -5.81
CA HIS A 101 -1.71 -11.46 -7.08
C HIS A 101 -0.48 -10.86 -7.77
N LEU A 102 0.66 -10.77 -7.08
CA LEU A 102 1.90 -10.33 -7.72
C LEU A 102 2.35 -11.35 -8.78
N PRO A 103 2.95 -10.88 -9.89
CA PRO A 103 3.57 -11.73 -10.89
C PRO A 103 4.51 -12.79 -10.31
N GLU A 104 4.76 -13.84 -11.10
CA GLU A 104 5.70 -14.90 -10.73
C GLU A 104 7.07 -14.32 -10.37
N SER A 105 7.66 -14.90 -9.32
CA SER A 105 8.99 -14.52 -8.87
C SER A 105 10.06 -14.95 -9.88
N PHE A 106 11.15 -14.20 -9.96
CA PHE A 106 12.32 -14.60 -10.73
C PHE A 106 13.55 -14.75 -9.84
N GLU A 107 14.47 -15.65 -10.22
CA GLU A 107 15.71 -15.86 -9.50
C GLU A 107 16.72 -14.75 -9.79
N ILE A 108 17.45 -14.33 -8.76
CA ILE A 108 18.56 -13.40 -8.91
C ILE A 108 19.72 -13.79 -7.97
N PRO A 109 20.93 -14.04 -8.52
CA PRO A 109 22.06 -14.47 -7.72
C PRO A 109 22.64 -13.32 -6.90
N TRP A 110 23.16 -13.65 -5.73
CA TRP A 110 24.01 -12.80 -4.95
C TRP A 110 25.46 -12.91 -5.45
N ASN A 111 26.08 -11.77 -5.76
CA ASN A 111 27.48 -11.69 -6.14
C ASN A 111 28.12 -10.38 -5.63
N PRO A 112 28.96 -10.43 -4.59
CA PRO A 112 29.61 -9.23 -4.04
C PRO A 112 30.74 -8.71 -4.94
N ASN A 113 31.20 -9.51 -5.92
CA ASN A 113 32.33 -9.17 -6.77
C ASN A 113 31.89 -8.31 -7.97
N THR A 114 31.68 -7.02 -7.73
CA THR A 114 31.24 -6.06 -8.74
C THR A 114 32.28 -5.71 -9.82
N ARG A 115 33.51 -6.26 -9.71
CA ARG A 115 34.68 -5.93 -10.53
C ARG A 115 34.98 -6.91 -11.68
N THR A 116 34.70 -8.20 -11.51
CA THR A 116 35.19 -9.26 -12.41
C THR A 116 34.12 -9.84 -13.32
N GLU A 117 32.85 -9.73 -12.93
CA GLU A 117 31.72 -10.27 -13.69
C GLU A 117 30.68 -9.15 -13.87
N VAL A 118 30.59 -8.63 -15.10
CA VAL A 118 29.79 -7.44 -15.42
C VAL A 118 28.51 -7.79 -16.17
N SER A 119 28.45 -8.97 -16.81
CA SER A 119 27.33 -9.39 -17.67
C SER A 119 26.13 -9.96 -16.92
N THR A 120 26.36 -10.59 -15.76
CA THR A 120 25.29 -11.27 -15.00
C THR A 120 24.60 -10.29 -14.07
N LEU A 121 23.28 -10.10 -14.26
CA LEU A 121 22.46 -9.32 -13.32
C LEU A 121 22.47 -10.01 -11.96
N CYS A 122 22.90 -9.28 -10.93
CA CYS A 122 23.06 -9.83 -9.59
C CYS A 122 22.78 -8.76 -8.52
N ILE A 123 22.57 -9.25 -7.30
CA ILE A 123 22.52 -8.45 -6.09
C ILE A 123 23.91 -8.48 -5.46
N SER A 124 24.51 -7.30 -5.29
CA SER A 124 25.87 -7.16 -4.77
C SER A 124 25.93 -6.84 -3.28
N GLN A 125 24.88 -6.22 -2.75
CA GLN A 125 24.71 -6.00 -1.31
C GLN A 125 23.29 -6.42 -0.92
N PHE A 126 23.16 -7.04 0.25
CA PHE A 126 21.88 -7.42 0.80
C PHE A 126 21.94 -7.35 2.33
N ARG A 127 21.30 -6.33 2.91
CA ARG A 127 21.31 -6.05 4.34
C ARG A 127 19.95 -6.37 4.93
N TYR A 128 19.88 -7.47 5.67
CA TYR A 128 18.73 -7.84 6.47
C TYR A 128 18.59 -6.96 7.72
N SER A 129 17.35 -6.67 8.12
CA SER A 129 17.02 -5.93 9.34
C SER A 129 15.71 -6.44 9.94
N ALA A 130 15.73 -6.72 11.24
CA ALA A 130 14.55 -7.00 12.04
C ALA A 130 14.44 -5.98 13.18
N GLN A 131 13.21 -5.63 13.57
CA GLN A 131 12.96 -4.61 14.60
C GLN A 131 11.67 -4.86 15.38
N ILE A 132 11.65 -4.42 16.63
CA ILE A 132 10.47 -4.50 17.50
C ILE A 132 9.34 -3.66 16.92
N ARG A 133 8.14 -4.23 16.90
CA ARG A 133 6.91 -3.60 16.43
C ARG A 133 5.73 -3.95 17.33
N PRO A 134 4.57 -3.29 17.17
CA PRO A 134 3.36 -3.69 17.88
C PRO A 134 3.16 -5.20 17.88
N SER A 135 2.77 -5.73 19.03
CA SER A 135 2.56 -7.16 19.26
C SER A 135 1.11 -7.58 19.07
N SER A 136 0.19 -6.65 19.25
CA SER A 136 -1.23 -6.89 19.02
C SER A 136 -1.93 -5.60 18.61
N VAL A 137 -3.00 -5.76 17.86
CA VAL A 137 -3.98 -4.71 17.60
C VAL A 137 -5.30 -5.14 18.19
N VAL A 138 -5.92 -4.19 18.86
CA VAL A 138 -7.24 -4.32 19.47
C VAL A 138 -8.10 -3.20 18.93
N THR A 139 -9.18 -3.54 18.25
CA THR A 139 -10.12 -2.55 17.72
C THR A 139 -11.45 -2.69 18.42
N LYS A 140 -12.07 -1.56 18.79
CA LYS A 140 -13.38 -1.54 19.42
C LYS A 140 -14.30 -0.51 18.78
N ASP A 141 -15.57 -0.84 18.65
CA ASP A 141 -16.60 0.09 18.22
C ASP A 141 -17.95 -0.18 18.90
N TYR A 142 -18.86 0.78 18.78
CA TYR A 142 -20.21 0.73 19.29
C TYR A 142 -21.23 0.87 18.17
N THR A 143 -22.30 0.07 18.22
CA THR A 143 -23.45 0.23 17.33
C THR A 143 -24.75 0.28 18.13
N PHE A 144 -25.48 1.39 18.00
CA PHE A 144 -26.76 1.58 18.69
C PHE A 144 -27.82 0.54 18.28
N LYS A 145 -27.68 -0.07 17.09
CA LYS A 145 -28.57 -1.15 16.62
C LYS A 145 -28.42 -2.43 17.45
N ARG A 146 -27.24 -2.65 18.08
CA ARG A 146 -26.94 -3.81 18.93
C ARG A 146 -26.07 -3.38 20.13
N PRO A 147 -26.60 -2.67 21.13
CA PRO A 147 -25.80 -2.10 22.22
C PRO A 147 -25.04 -3.13 23.07
N GLY A 148 -25.56 -4.36 23.17
CA GLY A 148 -24.92 -5.46 23.92
C GLY A 148 -23.88 -6.24 23.12
N TRP A 149 -23.68 -5.94 21.83
CA TRP A 149 -22.63 -6.58 21.04
C TRP A 149 -21.27 -6.01 21.47
N ALA A 150 -20.32 -6.89 21.81
CA ALA A 150 -19.02 -6.49 22.34
C ALA A 150 -18.26 -5.53 21.42
N GLY A 151 -18.47 -5.66 20.09
CA GLY A 151 -17.87 -4.80 19.09
C GLY A 151 -16.35 -4.71 19.22
N ARG A 152 -15.70 -5.80 19.65
CA ARG A 152 -14.28 -5.86 19.96
C ARG A 152 -13.64 -6.97 19.14
N PHE A 153 -12.57 -6.63 18.43
CA PHE A 153 -11.74 -7.58 17.70
C PHE A 153 -10.28 -7.43 18.12
N GLU A 154 -9.55 -8.52 18.01
CA GLU A 154 -8.16 -8.60 18.43
C GLU A 154 -7.38 -9.39 17.39
N GLN A 155 -6.16 -8.93 17.12
CA GLN A 155 -5.22 -9.57 16.24
C GLN A 155 -3.84 -9.55 16.87
N GLU A 156 -3.26 -10.74 17.07
CA GLU A 156 -1.84 -10.88 17.40
C GLU A 156 -0.98 -10.76 16.13
N GLY A 157 0.18 -10.13 16.25
CA GLY A 157 1.18 -10.12 15.20
C GLY A 157 1.89 -11.47 15.08
N GLN A 158 2.41 -11.79 13.89
CA GLN A 158 3.19 -13.00 13.66
C GLN A 158 4.70 -12.76 13.82
N HIS A 159 5.48 -13.83 14.00
CA HIS A 159 6.95 -13.81 14.09
C HIS A 159 7.48 -12.87 15.19
N GLN A 160 7.10 -13.15 16.44
CA GLN A 160 7.41 -12.32 17.60
C GLN A 160 8.49 -12.89 18.52
N ASP A 161 9.26 -13.89 18.06
CA ASP A 161 10.15 -14.71 18.90
C ASP A 161 11.20 -13.89 19.69
N TYR A 162 11.52 -12.68 19.21
CA TYR A 162 12.54 -11.79 19.79
C TYR A 162 11.97 -10.48 20.35
N GLN A 163 10.66 -10.40 20.60
CA GLN A 163 10.02 -9.23 21.23
C GLN A 163 9.11 -9.63 22.40
N ARG A 164 8.74 -8.65 23.22
CA ARG A 164 7.70 -8.83 24.24
C ARG A 164 6.32 -8.68 23.59
N THR A 165 5.32 -9.29 24.22
CA THR A 165 3.91 -9.28 23.77
C THR A 165 3.10 -8.11 24.33
N GLN A 166 3.74 -7.18 25.05
CA GLN A 166 3.07 -6.06 25.76
C GLN A 166 2.84 -4.80 24.91
N TYR A 167 3.20 -4.80 23.63
CA TYR A 167 3.13 -3.64 22.73
C TYR A 167 1.80 -3.59 21.99
N GLU A 168 0.70 -3.52 22.74
CA GLU A 168 -0.65 -3.42 22.19
C GLU A 168 -0.91 -2.04 21.58
N VAL A 169 -1.58 -2.02 20.43
CA VAL A 169 -2.24 -0.82 19.87
C VAL A 169 -3.74 -0.99 20.04
N TYR A 170 -4.35 -0.09 20.82
CA TYR A 170 -5.80 -0.04 21.02
C TYR A 170 -6.40 1.08 20.16
N ASP A 171 -7.34 0.74 19.28
CA ASP A 171 -8.01 1.66 18.36
C ASP A 171 -9.51 1.76 18.66
N TYR A 172 -9.99 2.99 18.84
CA TYR A 172 -11.39 3.32 19.03
C TYR A 172 -11.67 4.75 18.51
N PRO A 173 -12.72 4.94 17.70
CA PRO A 173 -13.65 3.93 17.20
C PRO A 173 -13.06 3.11 16.04
N GLY A 174 -13.32 1.79 16.03
CA GLY A 174 -12.82 0.85 15.01
C GLY A 174 -13.57 0.85 13.67
N ARG A 175 -14.71 1.56 13.60
CA ARG A 175 -15.50 1.85 12.39
C ARG A 175 -16.13 0.65 11.71
N PHE A 176 -16.61 -0.29 12.48
CA PHE A 176 -17.27 -1.49 12.00
C PHE A 176 -18.57 -1.75 12.75
N LYS A 177 -19.53 -2.38 12.08
CA LYS A 177 -20.82 -2.76 12.66
C LYS A 177 -21.08 -4.27 12.60
N SER A 178 -20.09 -5.05 12.17
CA SER A 178 -20.19 -6.49 11.90
C SER A 178 -18.86 -7.23 12.14
N ALA A 179 -18.83 -8.53 11.85
CA ALA A 179 -17.63 -9.38 11.90
C ALA A 179 -16.46 -8.87 11.02
N HIS A 180 -16.73 -7.96 10.08
CA HIS A 180 -15.69 -7.35 9.25
C HIS A 180 -14.63 -6.59 10.07
N GLY A 181 -14.93 -6.17 11.31
CA GLY A 181 -13.94 -5.59 12.20
C GLY A 181 -12.73 -6.48 12.48
N GLN A 182 -12.85 -7.81 12.36
CA GLN A 182 -11.70 -8.72 12.44
C GLN A 182 -10.73 -8.52 11.27
N ASN A 183 -11.22 -8.23 10.07
CA ASN A 183 -10.36 -7.93 8.92
C ASN A 183 -9.61 -6.62 9.16
N PHE A 184 -10.29 -5.58 9.66
CA PHE A 184 -9.63 -4.31 10.02
C PHE A 184 -8.53 -4.52 11.06
N ALA A 185 -8.79 -5.29 12.13
CA ALA A 185 -7.74 -5.60 13.11
C ALA A 185 -6.55 -6.35 12.48
N ARG A 186 -6.81 -7.30 11.57
CA ARG A 186 -5.77 -8.00 10.80
C ARG A 186 -4.95 -7.06 9.94
N TRP A 187 -5.61 -6.26 9.11
CA TRP A 187 -4.95 -5.37 8.17
C TRP A 187 -4.17 -4.25 8.87
N GLN A 188 -4.69 -3.71 9.97
CA GLN A 188 -3.94 -2.79 10.83
C GLN A 188 -2.69 -3.45 11.41
N MET A 189 -2.80 -4.68 11.91
CA MET A 189 -1.65 -5.40 12.47
C MET A 189 -0.56 -5.63 11.42
N ASP A 190 -0.94 -6.09 10.22
CA ASP A 190 -0.03 -6.26 9.08
C ASP A 190 0.64 -4.93 8.70
N GLY A 191 -0.14 -3.83 8.65
CA GLY A 191 0.36 -2.48 8.36
C GLY A 191 1.38 -1.98 9.39
N TRP A 192 1.09 -2.11 10.69
CA TRP A 192 2.01 -1.75 11.77
C TRP A 192 3.31 -2.57 11.77
N ARG A 193 3.26 -3.80 11.23
CA ARG A 193 4.40 -4.72 11.14
C ARG A 193 4.99 -4.81 9.74
N ASN A 194 4.59 -3.95 8.80
CA ASN A 194 5.03 -4.00 7.41
C ASN A 194 6.54 -3.79 7.21
N ASN A 195 7.23 -3.31 8.25
CA ASN A 195 8.67 -3.15 8.30
C ASN A 195 9.32 -3.87 9.49
N ALA A 196 8.61 -4.79 10.16
CA ALA A 196 9.16 -5.58 11.28
C ALA A 196 10.37 -6.42 10.83
N GLU A 197 10.32 -6.93 9.60
CA GLU A 197 11.38 -7.71 8.96
C GLU A 197 11.53 -7.23 7.51
N THR A 198 12.72 -6.73 7.17
CA THR A 198 13.01 -6.15 5.85
C THR A 198 14.43 -6.50 5.42
N ALA A 199 14.71 -6.38 4.13
CA ALA A 199 16.08 -6.28 3.65
C ALA A 199 16.22 -5.13 2.65
N ARG A 200 17.39 -4.49 2.64
CA ARG A 200 17.77 -3.49 1.64
C ARG A 200 18.89 -4.05 0.79
N GLY A 201 18.76 -3.94 -0.52
CA GLY A 201 19.75 -4.46 -1.45
C GLY A 201 20.23 -3.43 -2.45
N MET A 202 21.36 -3.76 -3.09
CA MET A 202 21.96 -3.01 -4.19
C MET A 202 22.30 -3.99 -5.31
N GLY A 203 21.88 -3.68 -6.53
CA GLY A 203 22.13 -4.52 -7.70
C GLY A 203 22.13 -3.71 -8.98
N ARG A 204 22.22 -4.41 -10.12
CA ARG A 204 22.19 -3.79 -11.46
C ARG A 204 20.95 -4.18 -12.27
N SER A 205 20.02 -4.94 -11.68
CA SER A 205 18.84 -5.41 -12.39
C SER A 205 17.75 -4.33 -12.44
N PRO A 206 17.28 -3.92 -13.64
CA PRO A 206 16.10 -3.06 -13.77
C PRO A 206 14.79 -3.82 -13.49
N GLU A 207 14.84 -5.15 -13.40
CA GLU A 207 13.64 -6.00 -13.16
C GLU A 207 13.20 -6.00 -11.70
N ILE A 208 14.00 -5.42 -10.79
CA ILE A 208 13.66 -5.27 -9.37
C ILE A 208 12.96 -3.93 -9.15
N TRP A 209 11.64 -3.96 -9.07
CA TRP A 209 10.81 -2.79 -8.82
C TRP A 209 9.52 -3.19 -8.06
N PRO A 210 8.81 -2.24 -7.39
CA PRO A 210 7.66 -2.55 -6.54
C PRO A 210 6.56 -3.31 -7.28
N GLY A 211 5.99 -4.34 -6.66
CA GLY A 211 5.02 -5.22 -7.35
C GLY A 211 5.66 -6.44 -8.01
N ARG A 212 6.98 -6.61 -7.88
CA ARG A 212 7.68 -7.84 -8.26
C ARG A 212 8.02 -8.68 -7.03
N ARG A 213 8.28 -9.97 -7.27
CA ARG A 213 8.87 -10.89 -6.29
C ARG A 213 10.18 -11.42 -6.84
N ILE A 214 11.16 -11.59 -5.97
CA ILE A 214 12.48 -12.12 -6.30
C ILE A 214 12.80 -13.33 -5.44
N VAL A 215 13.51 -14.30 -5.99
CA VAL A 215 14.14 -15.37 -5.22
C VAL A 215 15.64 -15.09 -5.16
N LEU A 216 16.13 -14.71 -3.98
CA LEU A 216 17.57 -14.51 -3.78
C LEU A 216 18.27 -15.87 -3.75
N THR A 217 19.35 -16.04 -4.51
CA THR A 217 20.13 -17.28 -4.55
C THR A 217 21.62 -17.03 -4.30
N GLY A 218 22.34 -18.04 -3.81
CA GLY A 218 23.80 -17.97 -3.63
C GLY A 218 24.32 -17.06 -2.50
N HIS A 219 23.45 -16.51 -1.65
CA HIS A 219 23.86 -15.73 -0.48
C HIS A 219 24.48 -16.65 0.61
N PRO A 220 25.63 -16.29 1.24
CA PRO A 220 26.30 -17.14 2.24
C PRO A 220 25.44 -17.46 3.46
N GLN A 221 24.54 -16.53 3.81
CA GLN A 221 23.55 -16.74 4.86
C GLN A 221 22.32 -17.47 4.29
N ALA A 222 22.19 -18.77 4.60
CA ALA A 222 21.21 -19.66 3.98
C ALA A 222 19.75 -19.17 4.09
N ASN A 223 19.36 -18.62 5.24
CA ASN A 223 17.98 -18.14 5.49
C ASN A 223 17.58 -16.93 4.63
N LEU A 224 18.52 -16.23 4.00
CA LEU A 224 18.22 -15.13 3.08
C LEU A 224 17.92 -15.63 1.66
N ASN A 225 18.31 -16.87 1.32
CA ASN A 225 18.01 -17.49 0.03
C ASN A 225 16.57 -17.99 -0.02
N ARG A 226 15.65 -17.05 -0.19
CA ARG A 226 14.21 -17.27 -0.17
C ARG A 226 13.52 -16.26 -1.07
N GLU A 227 12.21 -16.35 -1.16
CA GLU A 227 11.39 -15.39 -1.88
C GLU A 227 11.15 -14.11 -1.08
N TRP A 228 11.24 -12.97 -1.77
CA TRP A 228 11.13 -11.62 -1.23
C TRP A 228 10.19 -10.79 -2.11
N GLN A 229 9.26 -10.07 -1.49
CA GLN A 229 8.41 -9.06 -2.16
C GLN A 229 9.16 -7.74 -2.23
N VAL A 230 9.25 -7.15 -3.43
CA VAL A 230 9.85 -5.82 -3.63
C VAL A 230 8.82 -4.75 -3.27
N VAL A 231 9.18 -3.85 -2.35
CA VAL A 231 8.30 -2.80 -1.82
C VAL A 231 8.80 -1.38 -2.14
N ALA A 232 10.08 -1.22 -2.47
CA ALA A 232 10.63 0.04 -2.96
C ALA A 232 11.82 -0.23 -3.89
N SER A 233 12.06 0.67 -4.83
CA SER A 233 13.19 0.63 -5.76
C SER A 233 13.56 2.04 -6.20
N GLU A 234 14.85 2.32 -6.28
CA GLU A 234 15.46 3.54 -6.80
C GLU A 234 16.52 3.14 -7.81
N LEU A 235 16.24 3.42 -9.09
CA LEU A 235 17.09 3.06 -10.21
C LEU A 235 17.81 4.31 -10.72
N HIS A 236 19.13 4.31 -10.66
CA HIS A 236 20.00 5.36 -11.17
C HIS A 236 20.79 4.88 -12.39
N GLY A 237 20.76 5.66 -13.47
CA GLY A 237 21.44 5.33 -14.72
C GLY A 237 22.29 6.50 -15.21
N GLU A 238 23.53 6.21 -15.62
CA GLU A 238 24.45 7.20 -16.18
C GLU A 238 25.09 6.70 -17.47
N GLN A 239 25.16 7.56 -18.49
CA GLN A 239 25.85 7.28 -19.75
C GLN A 239 26.88 8.37 -20.08
N PRO A 240 28.09 8.32 -19.50
CA PRO A 240 29.11 9.35 -19.70
C PRO A 240 29.56 9.53 -21.15
N GLN A 241 29.50 8.47 -21.98
CA GLN A 241 29.90 8.49 -23.39
C GLN A 241 28.95 9.30 -24.29
N ALA A 242 27.75 9.63 -23.81
CA ALA A 242 26.82 10.50 -24.54
C ALA A 242 27.32 11.96 -24.60
N VAL A 243 28.30 12.33 -23.77
CA VAL A 243 28.91 13.68 -23.76
C VAL A 243 30.18 13.66 -24.64
N PRO A 244 30.26 14.48 -25.70
CA PRO A 244 31.47 14.59 -26.52
C PRO A 244 32.71 14.95 -25.67
N GLY A 245 33.80 14.21 -25.84
CA GLY A 245 35.06 14.44 -25.14
C GLY A 245 35.25 13.67 -23.82
N ARG A 246 34.23 12.95 -23.31
CA ARG A 246 34.42 11.98 -22.22
C ARG A 246 34.83 10.61 -22.77
N GLN A 247 35.98 10.11 -22.34
CA GLN A 247 36.46 8.75 -22.61
C GLN A 247 36.57 7.94 -21.31
N GLY A 248 36.42 6.62 -21.38
CA GLY A 248 36.82 5.68 -20.32
C GLY A 248 35.74 5.18 -19.34
N ALA A 249 34.56 5.81 -19.24
CA ALA A 249 33.45 5.30 -18.41
C ALA A 249 32.31 4.75 -19.29
N GLY A 250 31.89 3.50 -19.07
CA GLY A 250 30.75 2.88 -19.75
C GLY A 250 29.39 3.30 -19.17
N THR A 251 28.30 2.83 -19.77
CA THR A 251 26.95 2.99 -19.20
C THR A 251 26.85 2.24 -17.87
N ALA A 252 26.42 2.93 -16.83
CA ALA A 252 26.23 2.37 -15.50
C ALA A 252 24.74 2.38 -15.13
N LEU A 253 24.30 1.33 -14.46
CA LEU A 253 22.96 1.20 -13.88
C LEU A 253 23.11 0.65 -12.47
N GLU A 254 22.49 1.32 -11.50
CA GLU A 254 22.49 0.96 -10.09
C GLU A 254 21.08 1.00 -9.56
N ASN A 255 20.66 -0.06 -8.87
CA ASN A 255 19.34 -0.21 -8.29
C ASN A 255 19.48 -0.42 -6.78
N HIS A 256 18.95 0.51 -5.99
CA HIS A 256 18.74 0.34 -4.56
C HIS A 256 17.28 -0.04 -4.31
N PHE A 257 17.06 -1.14 -3.61
CA PHE A 257 15.70 -1.63 -3.38
C PHE A 257 15.48 -2.04 -1.93
N ALA A 258 14.22 -2.08 -1.52
CA ALA A 258 13.78 -2.63 -0.25
C ALA A 258 12.79 -3.76 -0.51
N VAL A 259 12.94 -4.82 0.28
CA VAL A 259 12.09 -6.01 0.21
C VAL A 259 11.61 -6.43 1.59
N ILE A 260 10.50 -7.18 1.62
CA ILE A 260 10.02 -7.93 2.78
C ILE A 260 9.91 -9.42 2.41
N PRO A 261 9.87 -10.35 3.38
CA PRO A 261 9.59 -11.75 3.08
C PRO A 261 8.28 -11.93 2.31
N ALA A 262 8.26 -12.75 1.25
CA ALA A 262 7.07 -12.94 0.41
C ALA A 262 6.02 -13.91 1.00
N ASP A 263 6.29 -14.50 2.17
CA ASP A 263 5.34 -15.36 2.89
C ASP A 263 4.21 -14.59 3.59
N ARG A 264 4.31 -13.26 3.56
CA ARG A 264 3.34 -12.31 4.10
C ARG A 264 3.05 -11.22 3.09
N THR A 265 1.93 -10.53 3.27
CA THR A 265 1.53 -9.42 2.40
C THR A 265 1.98 -8.10 2.99
N TRP A 266 2.72 -7.29 2.21
CA TRP A 266 2.96 -5.90 2.59
C TRP A 266 1.64 -5.14 2.62
N ARG A 267 1.35 -4.45 3.72
CA ARG A 267 0.21 -3.54 3.82
C ARG A 267 0.68 -2.14 4.19
N PRO A 268 0.01 -1.09 3.71
CA PRO A 268 0.31 0.28 4.15
C PRO A 268 0.06 0.42 5.66
N GLN A 269 0.79 1.34 6.29
CA GLN A 269 0.52 1.67 7.69
C GLN A 269 -0.85 2.35 7.81
N PRO A 270 -1.61 2.11 8.90
CA PRO A 270 -2.86 2.82 9.15
C PRO A 270 -2.64 4.34 9.14
N LEU A 271 -3.47 5.06 8.38
CA LEU A 271 -3.41 6.52 8.26
C LEU A 271 -4.46 7.18 9.15
N LEU A 272 -4.14 8.36 9.68
CA LEU A 272 -5.09 9.16 10.44
C LEU A 272 -6.22 9.64 9.53
N LYS A 273 -7.45 9.69 10.07
CA LYS A 273 -8.57 10.32 9.37
C LYS A 273 -8.52 11.83 9.52
N PRO A 274 -9.05 12.57 8.52
CA PRO A 274 -9.33 13.98 8.70
C PRO A 274 -10.30 14.18 9.87
N LEU A 275 -10.08 15.24 10.63
CA LEU A 275 -10.90 15.62 11.77
C LEU A 275 -11.88 16.70 11.36
N VAL A 276 -13.06 16.68 11.97
CA VAL A 276 -14.02 17.77 11.92
C VAL A 276 -13.87 18.55 13.22
N ASP A 277 -13.36 19.78 13.13
CA ASP A 277 -12.97 20.59 14.30
C ASP A 277 -14.14 20.97 15.23
N GLY A 278 -15.38 20.84 14.74
CA GLY A 278 -16.55 21.10 15.55
C GLY A 278 -17.87 20.85 14.82
N PRO A 279 -19.00 21.07 15.50
CA PRO A 279 -20.33 20.93 14.90
C PRO A 279 -20.51 21.84 13.68
N GLN A 280 -21.23 21.34 12.68
CA GLN A 280 -21.59 22.08 11.48
C GLN A 280 -23.10 22.15 11.32
N SER A 281 -23.59 23.26 10.79
CA SER A 281 -25.00 23.40 10.41
C SER A 281 -25.26 22.62 9.12
N ALA A 282 -26.38 21.89 9.08
CA ALA A 282 -26.85 21.20 7.88
C ALA A 282 -28.33 21.54 7.64
N VAL A 283 -28.74 21.54 6.37
CA VAL A 283 -30.15 21.69 5.99
C VAL A 283 -30.77 20.30 5.93
N VAL A 284 -31.90 20.11 6.61
CA VAL A 284 -32.67 18.87 6.54
C VAL A 284 -33.30 18.77 5.15
N THR A 285 -33.06 17.66 4.45
CA THR A 285 -33.56 17.41 3.10
C THR A 285 -34.47 16.18 3.06
N GLY A 286 -35.40 16.14 2.11
CA GLY A 286 -36.34 15.03 1.90
C GLY A 286 -36.85 15.00 0.46
N PRO A 287 -37.59 13.95 0.06
CA PRO A 287 -38.24 13.88 -1.24
C PRO A 287 -39.14 15.10 -1.49
N ALA A 288 -39.26 15.51 -2.76
CA ALA A 288 -40.12 16.63 -3.11
C ALA A 288 -41.58 16.36 -2.71
N GLY A 289 -42.19 17.29 -1.96
CA GLY A 289 -43.58 17.20 -1.52
C GLY A 289 -43.80 16.63 -0.11
N GLU A 290 -42.74 16.22 0.60
CA GLU A 290 -42.83 15.81 2.01
C GLU A 290 -42.35 16.93 2.94
N GLU A 291 -43.19 17.34 3.90
CA GLU A 291 -42.82 18.34 4.93
C GLU A 291 -41.89 17.75 6.01
N SER A 292 -41.85 16.43 6.16
CA SER A 292 -41.03 15.73 7.16
C SER A 292 -40.68 14.32 6.71
N SER A 293 -39.38 14.03 6.56
CA SER A 293 -38.84 12.68 6.35
C SER A 293 -38.20 12.16 7.64
N ALA A 294 -38.86 11.20 8.30
CA ALA A 294 -38.31 10.55 9.49
C ALA A 294 -37.97 9.09 9.14
N THR A 295 -36.69 8.82 8.89
CA THR A 295 -36.17 7.44 8.77
C THR A 295 -35.35 7.11 10.02
N ASN A 296 -35.30 5.82 10.37
CA ASN A 296 -34.46 5.30 11.46
C ASN A 296 -33.04 5.88 11.40
N MET A 297 -32.54 6.40 12.53
CA MET A 297 -31.27 7.13 12.65
C MET A 297 -30.13 6.56 11.78
N VAL A 298 -29.58 7.39 10.89
CA VAL A 298 -28.28 7.13 10.24
C VAL A 298 -27.24 7.92 11.02
N ALA A 299 -26.44 7.22 11.84
CA ALA A 299 -25.30 7.85 12.49
C ALA A 299 -24.14 7.94 11.49
N CYS A 300 -23.76 9.18 11.13
CA CYS A 300 -22.49 9.46 10.49
C CYS A 300 -21.40 9.38 11.57
N GLY A 301 -20.60 8.33 11.55
CA GLY A 301 -19.48 8.10 12.47
C GLY A 301 -18.21 7.72 11.72
#